data_AF-A0A1A7BU92-F1
#
_entry.id   AF-A0A1A7BU92-F1
#
_cell.length_a   1.000
_cell.length_b   1.000
_cell.length_c   1.000
_cell.angle_alpha   90.00
_cell.angle_beta   90.00
_cell.angle_gamma   90.00
#
_symmetry.space_group_name_H-M   'P 1'
#
loop_
_entity.id
_entity.type
_entity.pdbx_description
1 polymer ?
#
loop_
_entity_poly.entity_id
_entity_poly.type
_entity_poly.pdbx_seq_one_letter_code
_entity_poly.pdbx_strand_id
1 'polypeptide(L)'
;MSSLKQMALWPRGTRLACAGLLAGLTLALAWLAQLDSLVASWQAAQAHTGSLRAAHGQAQAQAGQLPQLRARQQEAAATLAALERQLPRQQEMPALLSAINQAGLARGLQFELFKPAAPLPQAHYVAMPIAIRVRGGYHALGAFMADLAYLPRIVTVHGLAVQANQEGALTLDAVLRAYRLPDAQEQKRMSGMKASRTTVPPRPPKPLVPRDYSASDLPDPFGAAASVRPAAAGVAAPDPRRVREPLESVALSAMAMVGSLRQHGRLDALLQANGRLYRVAAGQYLGQDHGVVTAISEQAITYREVAQDAGGAWRERRGSLALQVAGAAGKEADK
;
A
#
# COMPACT_ATOMS: atom_id res chain seq x y z
N MET A 1 64.90 35.29 61.88
CA MET A 1 63.76 35.89 62.61
C MET A 1 64.26 36.93 63.61
N SER A 2 64.82 38.03 63.12
CA SER A 2 65.42 39.07 63.98
C SER A 2 65.57 40.38 63.20
N SER A 3 64.48 41.11 62.93
CA SER A 3 64.63 42.51 62.47
C SER A 3 63.39 43.41 62.58
N LEU A 4 62.25 42.95 63.10
CA LEU A 4 61.09 43.86 63.31
C LEU A 4 61.12 44.53 64.70
N LYS A 5 61.93 44.03 65.65
CA LYS A 5 62.10 44.64 66.99
C LYS A 5 63.19 45.73 67.08
N GLN A 6 64.12 45.82 66.12
CA GLN A 6 65.19 46.85 66.14
C GLN A 6 64.91 48.11 65.31
N MET A 7 63.82 48.15 64.53
CA MET A 7 63.43 49.38 63.81
C MET A 7 63.02 50.53 64.75
N ALA A 8 62.67 50.24 66.01
CA ALA A 8 62.27 51.24 66.99
C ALA A 8 63.44 51.95 67.72
N LEU A 9 64.71 51.62 67.43
CA LEU A 9 65.91 52.21 68.06
C LEU A 9 66.81 53.03 67.10
N TRP A 10 66.46 53.14 65.82
CA TRP A 10 67.23 53.95 64.87
C TRP A 10 67.17 55.47 65.15
N PRO A 11 68.25 56.23 64.92
CA PRO A 11 68.24 57.69 65.06
C PRO A 11 67.14 58.31 64.19
N ARG A 12 66.49 59.36 64.70
CA ARG A 12 65.24 59.90 64.11
C ARG A 12 65.36 60.25 62.62
N GLY A 13 66.55 60.67 62.16
CA GLY A 13 66.81 61.04 60.76
C GLY A 13 66.65 59.88 59.76
N THR A 14 67.13 58.67 60.06
CA THR A 14 67.06 57.55 59.10
C THR A 14 65.65 57.00 58.96
N ARG A 15 64.84 57.04 60.03
CA ARG A 15 63.41 56.64 59.97
C ARG A 15 62.61 57.56 59.06
N LEU A 16 62.85 58.87 59.13
CA LEU A 16 62.18 59.84 58.27
C LEU A 16 62.57 59.65 56.80
N ALA A 17 63.85 59.36 56.52
CA ALA A 17 64.32 59.07 55.16
C ALA A 17 63.67 57.81 54.57
N CYS A 18 63.62 56.71 55.33
CA CYS A 18 62.96 55.47 54.88
C CYS A 18 61.44 55.64 54.74
N ALA A 19 60.79 56.37 55.66
CA ALA A 19 59.36 56.65 55.58
C ALA A 19 59.03 57.50 54.34
N GLY A 20 59.87 58.50 54.01
CA GLY A 20 59.72 59.31 52.80
C GLY A 20 59.89 58.51 51.51
N LEU A 21 60.87 57.60 51.46
CA LEU A 21 61.07 56.71 50.30
C LEU A 21 59.90 55.73 50.11
N LEU A 22 59.42 55.12 51.19
CA LEU A 22 58.25 54.24 51.14
C LEU A 22 57.00 55.00 50.71
N ALA A 23 56.76 56.19 51.26
CA ALA A 23 55.64 57.04 50.85
C ALA A 23 55.75 57.44 49.37
N GLY A 24 56.93 57.86 48.92
CA GLY A 24 57.19 58.17 47.51
C GLY A 24 56.98 56.99 46.57
N LEU A 25 57.42 55.79 46.96
CA LEU A 25 57.20 54.56 46.19
C LEU A 25 55.70 54.22 46.10
N THR A 26 54.95 54.35 47.21
CA THR A 26 53.49 54.11 47.19
C THR A 26 52.74 55.12 46.34
N LEU A 27 53.13 56.40 46.36
CA LEU A 27 52.58 57.45 45.50
C LEU A 27 52.90 57.20 44.02
N ALA A 28 54.14 56.80 43.71
CA ALA A 28 54.53 56.47 42.35
C ALA A 28 53.79 55.24 41.81
N LEU A 29 53.61 54.20 42.64
CA LEU A 29 52.82 53.01 42.27
C LEU A 29 51.33 53.33 42.11
N ALA A 30 50.76 54.17 42.98
CA ALA A 30 49.38 54.64 42.83
C ALA A 30 49.19 55.47 41.55
N TRP A 31 50.17 56.33 41.23
CA TRP A 31 50.18 57.12 39.99
C TRP A 31 50.28 56.25 38.74
N LEU A 32 51.14 55.21 38.75
CA LEU A 32 51.25 54.23 37.67
C LEU A 32 49.97 53.41 37.49
N ALA A 33 49.36 52.95 38.59
CA ALA A 33 48.08 52.24 38.55
C ALA A 33 46.94 53.11 37.99
N GLN A 34 46.97 54.43 38.26
CA GLN A 34 46.00 55.37 37.71
C GLN A 34 46.20 55.59 36.20
N LEU A 35 47.45 55.61 35.72
CA LEU A 35 47.76 55.65 34.28
C LEU A 35 47.31 54.38 33.55
N ASP A 36 47.52 53.20 34.14
CA ASP A 36 47.06 51.93 33.58
C ASP A 36 45.52 51.91 33.42
N SER A 37 44.79 52.51 34.36
CA SER A 37 43.34 52.62 34.29
C SER A 37 42.84 53.54 33.15
N LEU A 38 43.56 54.64 32.88
CA LEU A 38 43.26 55.50 31.74
C LEU A 38 43.56 54.81 30.40
N VAL A 39 44.68 54.09 30.30
CA VAL A 39 45.02 53.33 29.10
C VAL A 39 44.01 52.20 28.86
N ALA A 40 43.58 51.50 29.91
CA ALA A 40 42.57 50.44 29.81
C ALA A 40 41.20 50.98 29.34
N SER A 41 40.76 52.13 29.85
CA SER A 41 39.50 52.77 29.41
C SER A 41 39.59 53.29 27.96
N TRP A 42 40.75 53.80 27.54
CA TRP A 42 40.99 54.19 26.16
C TRP A 42 40.96 52.98 25.21
N GLN A 43 41.61 51.87 25.58
CA GLN A 43 41.57 50.61 24.82
C GLN A 43 40.14 50.05 24.74
N ALA A 44 39.38 50.10 25.83
CA ALA A 44 37.97 49.69 25.84
C ALA A 44 37.11 50.57 24.91
N ALA A 45 37.31 51.90 24.93
CA ALA A 45 36.64 52.82 24.02
C ALA A 45 37.03 52.57 22.54
N GLN A 46 38.31 52.26 22.28
CA GLN A 46 38.81 51.90 20.95
C GLN A 46 38.16 50.60 20.45
N ALA A 47 38.07 49.58 21.31
CA ALA A 47 37.45 48.30 21.00
C ALA A 47 35.94 48.43 20.73
N HIS A 48 35.23 49.23 21.53
CA HIS A 48 33.82 49.55 21.30
C HIS A 48 33.60 50.28 19.96
N THR A 49 34.50 51.20 19.60
CA THR A 49 34.40 51.89 18.31
C THR A 49 34.67 50.92 17.14
N GLY A 50 35.62 50.01 17.30
CA GLY A 50 35.91 48.95 16.33
C GLY A 50 34.73 48.01 16.11
N SER A 51 34.08 47.55 17.19
CA SER A 51 32.92 46.66 17.10
C SER A 51 31.70 47.34 16.49
N LEU A 52 31.44 48.61 16.82
CA LEU A 52 30.38 49.40 16.20
C LEU A 52 30.59 49.61 14.69
N ARG A 53 31.82 49.89 14.27
CA ARG A 53 32.16 49.99 12.83
C ARG A 53 31.98 48.65 12.11
N ALA A 54 32.40 47.56 12.73
CA ALA A 54 32.21 46.21 12.17
C ALA A 54 30.72 45.85 12.04
N ALA A 55 29.91 46.15 13.06
CA ALA A 55 28.47 45.92 13.04
C ALA A 55 27.77 46.79 11.98
N HIS A 56 28.13 48.07 11.85
CA HIS A 56 27.64 48.94 10.78
C HIS A 56 28.01 48.43 9.39
N GLY A 57 29.25 47.96 9.20
CA GLY A 57 29.69 47.37 7.93
C GLY A 57 28.91 46.11 7.56
N GLN A 58 28.65 45.23 8.52
CA GLN A 58 27.81 44.04 8.31
C GLN A 58 26.36 44.40 8.00
N ALA A 59 25.78 45.35 8.73
CA ALA A 59 24.42 45.83 8.49
C ALA A 59 24.29 46.51 7.11
N GLN A 60 25.29 47.29 6.69
CA GLN A 60 25.34 47.89 5.35
C GLN A 60 25.49 46.83 4.26
N ALA A 61 26.31 45.79 4.47
CA ALA A 61 26.45 44.69 3.53
C ALA A 61 25.14 43.88 3.38
N GLN A 62 24.44 43.62 4.48
CA GLN A 62 23.12 42.98 4.46
C GLN A 62 22.07 43.87 3.79
N ALA A 63 22.11 45.19 4.04
CA ALA A 63 21.23 46.14 3.38
C ALA A 63 21.49 46.25 1.87
N GLY A 64 22.74 46.10 1.43
CA GLY A 64 23.10 46.01 0.01
C GLY A 64 22.52 44.79 -0.70
N GLN A 65 22.26 43.70 0.04
CA GLN A 65 21.62 42.48 -0.50
C GLN A 65 20.09 42.54 -0.50
N LEU A 66 19.46 43.44 0.26
CA LEU A 66 18.01 43.65 0.26
C LEU A 66 17.39 43.82 -1.13
N PRO A 67 17.91 44.69 -2.03
CA PRO A 67 17.32 44.86 -3.36
C PRO A 67 17.33 43.57 -4.17
N GLN A 68 18.41 42.77 -4.11
CA GLN A 68 18.48 41.48 -4.81
C GLN A 68 17.52 40.45 -4.20
N LEU A 69 17.41 40.38 -2.88
CA LEU A 69 16.46 39.48 -2.21
C LEU A 69 15.01 39.86 -2.50
N ARG A 70 14.69 41.16 -2.54
CA ARG A 70 13.37 41.66 -2.94
C ARG A 70 13.08 41.38 -4.41
N ALA A 71 14.05 41.58 -5.30
CA ALA A 71 13.93 41.23 -6.71
C ALA A 71 13.64 39.73 -6.88
N ARG A 72 14.39 38.85 -6.19
CA ARG A 72 14.13 37.41 -6.18
C ARG A 72 12.75 37.06 -5.64
N GLN A 73 12.28 37.74 -4.59
CA GLN A 73 10.91 37.53 -4.10
C GLN A 73 9.86 37.96 -5.11
N GLN A 74 10.05 39.09 -5.78
CA GLN A 74 9.14 39.59 -6.81
C GLN A 74 9.11 38.66 -8.03
N GLU A 75 10.28 38.19 -8.49
CA GLU A 75 10.40 37.20 -9.56
C GLU A 75 9.74 35.87 -9.18
N ALA A 76 9.97 35.39 -7.96
CA ALA A 76 9.33 34.17 -7.45
C ALA A 76 7.81 34.34 -7.36
N ALA A 77 7.33 35.48 -6.86
CA ALA A 77 5.90 35.77 -6.78
C ALA A 77 5.25 35.91 -8.17
N ALA A 78 5.94 36.54 -9.13
CA ALA A 78 5.47 36.65 -10.51
C ALA A 78 5.43 35.28 -11.20
N THR A 79 6.43 34.44 -10.95
CA THR A 79 6.47 33.05 -11.46
C THR A 79 5.34 32.23 -10.86
N LEU A 80 5.12 32.33 -9.54
CA LEU A 80 4.01 31.67 -8.86
C LEU A 80 2.67 32.16 -9.42
N ALA A 81 2.47 33.46 -9.59
CA ALA A 81 1.25 34.01 -10.16
C ALA A 81 1.04 33.56 -11.62
N ALA A 82 2.10 33.39 -12.41
CA ALA A 82 2.01 32.84 -13.75
C ALA A 82 1.61 31.35 -13.73
N LEU A 83 2.18 30.56 -12.82
CA LEU A 83 1.81 29.16 -12.61
C LEU A 83 0.36 29.02 -12.07
N GLU A 84 -0.06 29.90 -11.17
CA GLU A 84 -1.44 29.97 -10.65
C GLU A 84 -2.45 30.34 -11.74
N ARG A 85 -2.05 31.16 -12.73
CA ARG A 85 -2.86 31.43 -13.92
C ARG A 85 -2.95 30.23 -14.86
N GLN A 86 -1.92 29.38 -14.89
CA GLN A 86 -1.94 28.11 -15.63
C GLN A 86 -2.75 27.03 -14.88
N LEU A 87 -2.95 27.18 -13.56
CA LEU A 87 -3.77 26.28 -12.77
C LEU A 87 -5.26 26.65 -12.93
N PRO A 88 -6.12 25.71 -13.34
CA PRO A 88 -7.50 26.01 -13.69
C PRO A 88 -8.30 26.60 -12.50
N ARG A 89 -8.95 27.76 -12.72
CA ARG A 89 -9.69 28.49 -11.67
C ARG A 89 -10.99 27.77 -11.26
N GLN A 90 -11.57 28.19 -10.14
CA GLN A 90 -12.76 27.62 -9.46
C GLN A 90 -13.98 27.37 -10.38
N GLN A 91 -14.10 28.07 -11.51
CA GLN A 91 -15.28 28.06 -12.40
C GLN A 91 -15.41 26.82 -13.30
N GLU A 92 -14.42 25.95 -13.40
CA GLU A 92 -14.51 24.78 -14.29
C GLU A 92 -14.84 23.47 -13.54
N MET A 93 -15.34 23.55 -12.30
CA MET A 93 -15.82 22.35 -11.60
C MET A 93 -17.07 21.74 -12.27
N PRO A 94 -18.09 22.51 -12.66
CA PRO A 94 -19.22 21.95 -13.41
C PRO A 94 -18.79 21.32 -14.73
N ALA A 95 -17.82 21.95 -15.41
CA ALA A 95 -17.23 21.41 -16.64
C ALA A 95 -16.49 20.09 -16.40
N LEU A 96 -15.77 19.94 -15.29
CA LEU A 96 -15.14 18.68 -14.90
C LEU A 96 -16.16 17.58 -14.64
N LEU A 97 -17.21 17.87 -13.86
CA LEU A 97 -18.26 16.90 -13.56
C LEU A 97 -18.95 16.44 -14.86
N SER A 98 -19.18 17.37 -15.78
CA SER A 98 -19.72 17.06 -17.11
C SER A 98 -18.75 16.22 -17.94
N ALA A 99 -17.46 16.56 -17.97
CA ALA A 99 -16.44 15.83 -18.72
C ALA A 99 -16.26 14.40 -18.20
N ILE A 100 -16.29 14.18 -16.89
CA ILE A 100 -16.24 12.84 -16.29
C ILE A 100 -17.47 12.02 -16.73
N ASN A 101 -18.66 12.62 -16.67
CA ASN A 101 -19.89 11.95 -17.09
C ASN A 101 -19.86 11.61 -18.59
N GLN A 102 -19.44 12.55 -19.44
CA GLN A 102 -19.30 12.34 -20.88
C GLN A 102 -18.28 11.26 -21.22
N ALA A 103 -17.13 11.23 -20.53
CA ALA A 103 -16.12 10.19 -20.72
C ALA A 103 -16.68 8.79 -20.41
N GLY A 104 -17.47 8.65 -19.33
CA GLY A 104 -18.11 7.37 -19.02
C GLY A 104 -19.18 6.99 -20.04
N LEU A 105 -20.06 7.92 -20.42
CA LEU A 105 -21.11 7.69 -21.41
C LEU A 105 -20.54 7.30 -22.79
N ALA A 106 -19.43 7.93 -23.21
CA ALA A 106 -18.75 7.61 -24.48
C ALA A 106 -18.20 6.17 -24.52
N ARG A 107 -17.92 5.57 -23.35
CA ARG A 107 -17.52 4.17 -23.21
C ARG A 107 -18.70 3.22 -22.99
N GLY A 108 -19.94 3.71 -23.08
CA GLY A 108 -21.15 2.91 -22.85
C GLY A 108 -21.39 2.57 -21.38
N LEU A 109 -20.75 3.29 -20.45
CA LEU A 109 -20.92 3.10 -19.02
C LEU A 109 -22.18 3.80 -18.51
N GLN A 110 -22.84 3.19 -17.54
CA GLN A 110 -24.03 3.72 -16.88
C GLN A 110 -23.69 4.16 -15.46
N PHE A 111 -23.91 5.44 -15.12
CA PHE A 111 -23.71 5.94 -13.77
C PHE A 111 -24.95 5.67 -12.91
N GLU A 112 -24.80 4.83 -11.89
CA GLU A 112 -25.85 4.60 -10.88
C GLU A 112 -25.79 5.65 -9.77
N LEU A 113 -24.58 6.08 -9.42
CA LEU A 113 -24.34 7.12 -8.41
C LEU A 113 -23.26 8.06 -8.91
N PHE A 114 -23.53 9.35 -8.81
CA PHE A 114 -22.55 10.40 -9.04
C PHE A 114 -22.82 11.52 -8.04
N LYS A 115 -22.11 11.51 -6.91
CA LYS A 115 -22.37 12.44 -5.80
C LYS A 115 -21.10 13.17 -5.37
N PRO A 116 -20.98 14.46 -5.71
CA PRO A 116 -19.97 15.34 -5.12
C PRO A 116 -20.18 15.48 -3.61
N ALA A 117 -19.11 15.37 -2.84
CA ALA A 117 -19.10 15.56 -1.40
C ALA A 117 -18.47 16.91 -1.01
N ALA A 118 -18.54 17.25 0.27
CA ALA A 118 -18.01 18.50 0.78
C ALA A 118 -16.48 18.60 0.52
N PRO A 119 -15.97 19.79 0.15
CA PRO A 119 -14.54 19.98 -0.05
C PRO A 119 -13.74 19.70 1.24
N LEU A 120 -12.63 18.98 1.11
CA LEU A 120 -11.69 18.65 2.17
C LEU A 120 -10.50 19.63 2.11
N PRO A 121 -10.39 20.59 3.05
CA PRO A 121 -9.30 21.55 3.10
C PRO A 121 -7.98 20.85 3.45
N GLN A 122 -6.90 21.19 2.73
CA GLN A 122 -5.52 20.77 3.02
C GLN A 122 -4.63 22.01 3.15
N ALA A 123 -3.36 21.85 3.53
CA ALA A 123 -2.48 22.99 3.83
C ALA A 123 -2.32 23.98 2.67
N HIS A 124 -2.30 23.51 1.41
CA HIS A 124 -2.04 24.33 0.22
C HIS A 124 -3.04 24.10 -0.94
N TYR A 125 -3.99 23.18 -0.76
CA TYR A 125 -4.95 22.80 -1.80
C TYR A 125 -6.26 22.34 -1.15
N VAL A 126 -7.31 22.20 -1.95
CA VAL A 126 -8.59 21.65 -1.53
C VAL A 126 -8.91 20.45 -2.40
N ALA A 127 -9.19 19.32 -1.77
CA ALA A 127 -9.61 18.10 -2.45
C ALA A 127 -11.13 17.99 -2.41
N MET A 128 -11.78 17.76 -3.56
CA MET A 128 -13.21 17.52 -3.65
C MET A 128 -13.46 16.05 -4.00
N PRO A 129 -13.92 15.23 -3.04
CA PRO A 129 -14.28 13.85 -3.32
C PRO A 129 -15.61 13.77 -4.09
N ILE A 130 -15.67 12.90 -5.08
CA ILE A 130 -16.85 12.59 -5.89
C ILE A 130 -17.03 11.07 -5.81
N ALA A 131 -18.06 10.63 -5.08
CA ALA A 131 -18.41 9.22 -5.05
C ALA A 131 -19.07 8.86 -6.37
N ILE A 132 -18.57 7.78 -6.99
CA ILE A 132 -19.13 7.24 -8.24
C ILE A 132 -19.46 5.76 -8.08
N ARG A 133 -20.59 5.36 -8.64
CA ARG A 133 -20.94 3.96 -8.91
C ARG A 133 -21.29 3.83 -10.37
N VAL A 134 -20.59 2.96 -11.07
CA VAL A 134 -20.68 2.86 -12.53
C VAL A 134 -20.84 1.41 -12.94
N ARG A 135 -21.79 1.12 -13.84
CA ARG A 135 -22.05 -0.22 -14.38
C ARG A 135 -21.60 -0.30 -15.84
N GLY A 136 -20.94 -1.40 -16.21
CA GLY A 136 -20.51 -1.66 -17.58
C GLY A 136 -19.64 -2.92 -17.74
N GLY A 137 -19.04 -3.10 -18.92
CA GLY A 137 -18.09 -4.19 -19.18
C GLY A 137 -16.68 -3.89 -18.66
N TYR A 138 -15.82 -4.91 -18.55
CA TYR A 138 -14.46 -4.76 -18.02
C TYR A 138 -13.61 -3.78 -18.81
N HIS A 139 -13.58 -3.94 -20.14
CA HIS A 139 -12.77 -3.08 -21.01
C HIS A 139 -13.30 -1.64 -21.05
N ALA A 140 -14.62 -1.45 -20.96
CA ALA A 140 -15.22 -0.12 -20.89
C ALA A 140 -14.80 0.63 -19.62
N LEU A 141 -14.79 -0.06 -18.47
CA LEU A 141 -14.31 0.51 -17.20
C LEU A 141 -12.82 0.85 -17.27
N GLY A 142 -12.00 -0.04 -17.84
CA GLY A 142 -10.57 0.20 -18.04
C GLY A 142 -10.27 1.40 -18.96
N ALA A 143 -11.02 1.51 -20.06
CA ALA A 143 -10.91 2.63 -20.99
C ALA A 143 -11.35 3.96 -20.34
N PHE A 144 -12.42 3.95 -19.55
CA PHE A 144 -12.84 5.12 -18.79
C PHE A 144 -11.76 5.58 -17.80
N MET A 145 -11.09 4.66 -17.08
CA MET A 145 -9.97 5.02 -16.21
C MET A 145 -8.80 5.66 -16.97
N ALA A 146 -8.53 5.22 -18.20
CA ALA A 146 -7.53 5.86 -19.06
C ALA A 146 -7.97 7.27 -19.50
N ASP A 147 -9.24 7.45 -19.88
CA ASP A 147 -9.78 8.76 -20.28
C ASP A 147 -9.71 9.79 -19.15
N LEU A 148 -9.89 9.36 -17.89
CA LEU A 148 -9.73 10.25 -16.73
C LEU A 148 -8.33 10.88 -16.66
N ALA A 149 -7.29 10.19 -17.15
CA ALA A 149 -5.92 10.71 -17.16
C ALA A 149 -5.71 11.81 -18.23
N TYR A 150 -6.57 11.89 -19.25
CA TYR A 150 -6.54 12.91 -20.30
C TYR A 150 -7.35 14.16 -19.96
N LEU A 151 -8.10 14.15 -18.85
CA LEU A 151 -8.86 15.32 -18.43
C LEU A 151 -7.90 16.49 -18.12
N PRO A 152 -8.28 17.74 -18.43
CA PRO A 152 -7.43 18.92 -18.22
C PRO A 152 -7.23 19.29 -16.73
N ARG A 153 -7.61 18.40 -15.81
CA ARG A 153 -7.58 18.60 -14.36
C ARG A 153 -7.04 17.38 -13.65
N ILE A 154 -6.40 17.59 -12.50
CA ILE A 154 -5.87 16.52 -11.67
C ILE A 154 -7.06 15.80 -11.00
N VAL A 155 -7.31 14.57 -11.45
CA VAL A 155 -8.28 13.65 -10.85
C VAL A 155 -7.56 12.39 -10.45
N THR A 156 -7.70 11.99 -9.19
CA THR A 156 -7.17 10.71 -8.71
C THR A 156 -8.30 9.77 -8.33
N VAL A 157 -8.07 8.47 -8.49
CA VAL A 157 -9.03 7.43 -8.15
C VAL A 157 -8.63 6.81 -6.81
N HIS A 158 -9.58 6.68 -5.89
CA HIS A 158 -9.36 6.08 -4.57
C HIS A 158 -10.44 5.04 -4.27
N GLY A 159 -10.06 4.01 -3.49
CA GLY A 159 -11.00 3.03 -2.95
C GLY A 159 -11.78 2.31 -4.05
N LEU A 160 -11.06 1.69 -5.00
CA LEU A 160 -11.64 0.97 -6.12
C LEU A 160 -12.15 -0.40 -5.66
N ALA A 161 -13.43 -0.67 -5.87
CA ALA A 161 -14.07 -1.95 -5.65
C ALA A 161 -14.88 -2.33 -6.90
N VAL A 162 -14.71 -3.56 -7.40
CA VAL A 162 -15.42 -4.06 -8.58
C VAL A 162 -16.19 -5.30 -8.19
N GLN A 163 -17.46 -5.35 -8.54
CA GLN A 163 -18.35 -6.47 -8.28
C GLN A 163 -18.94 -6.96 -9.60
N ALA A 164 -18.87 -8.25 -9.86
CA ALA A 164 -19.48 -8.86 -11.04
C ALA A 164 -20.89 -9.34 -10.72
N ASN A 165 -21.84 -9.08 -11.61
CA ASN A 165 -23.18 -9.64 -11.54
C ASN A 165 -23.24 -11.02 -12.26
N GLN A 166 -24.36 -11.73 -12.10
CA GLN A 166 -24.56 -13.05 -12.72
C GLN A 166 -24.66 -13.02 -14.26
N GLU A 167 -24.84 -11.84 -14.85
CA GLU A 167 -24.98 -11.61 -16.29
C GLU A 167 -23.65 -11.16 -16.94
N GLY A 168 -22.55 -11.09 -16.17
CA GLY A 168 -21.23 -10.65 -16.63
C GLY A 168 -21.04 -9.13 -16.70
N ALA A 169 -22.00 -8.32 -16.24
CA ALA A 169 -21.82 -6.88 -16.07
C ALA A 169 -21.10 -6.58 -14.75
N LEU A 170 -20.20 -5.60 -14.79
CA LEU A 170 -19.42 -5.15 -13.64
C LEU A 170 -19.97 -3.85 -13.09
N THR A 171 -20.08 -3.78 -11.76
CA THR A 171 -20.34 -2.55 -11.02
C THR A 171 -19.04 -2.11 -10.34
N LEU A 172 -18.55 -0.93 -10.70
CA LEU A 172 -17.39 -0.25 -10.15
C LEU A 172 -17.82 0.80 -9.13
N ASP A 173 -17.39 0.64 -7.89
CA ASP A 173 -17.46 1.63 -6.83
C ASP A 173 -16.09 2.30 -6.64
N ALA A 174 -16.06 3.63 -6.71
CA ALA A 174 -14.83 4.39 -6.49
C ALA A 174 -15.10 5.81 -5.98
N VAL A 175 -14.08 6.43 -5.40
CA VAL A 175 -14.09 7.86 -5.03
C VAL A 175 -13.05 8.59 -5.87
N LEU A 176 -13.51 9.43 -6.78
CA LEU A 176 -12.65 10.35 -7.51
C LEU A 176 -12.32 11.54 -6.62
N ARG A 177 -11.07 12.02 -6.61
CA ARG A 177 -10.68 13.27 -5.95
C ARG A 177 -10.19 14.26 -6.98
N ALA A 178 -10.88 15.38 -7.09
CA ALA A 178 -10.47 16.52 -7.88
C ALA A 178 -9.76 17.55 -6.99
N TYR A 179 -8.65 18.10 -7.45
CA TYR A 179 -7.85 19.06 -6.69
C TYR A 179 -8.00 20.47 -7.26
N ARG A 180 -8.09 21.46 -6.36
CA ARG A 180 -8.11 22.88 -6.73
C ARG A 180 -7.34 23.73 -5.73
N LEU A 181 -7.02 24.95 -6.14
CA LEU A 181 -6.56 25.96 -5.21
C LEU A 181 -7.71 26.44 -4.31
N PRO A 182 -7.40 26.78 -3.06
CA PRO A 182 -8.35 27.40 -2.15
C PRO A 182 -8.66 28.84 -2.54
N ASP A 183 -9.88 29.31 -2.25
CA ASP A 183 -10.22 30.72 -2.43
C ASP A 183 -9.71 31.60 -1.28
N ALA A 184 -9.84 32.92 -1.42
CA ALA A 184 -9.33 33.88 -0.43
C ALA A 184 -9.97 33.75 0.96
N GLN A 185 -11.21 33.26 1.05
CA GLN A 185 -11.91 33.07 2.32
C GLN A 185 -11.48 31.76 2.97
N GLU A 186 -11.38 30.69 2.19
CA GLU A 186 -10.84 29.40 2.61
C GLU A 186 -9.37 29.53 3.02
N GLN A 187 -8.54 30.29 2.29
CA GLN A 187 -7.13 30.56 2.64
C GLN A 187 -6.99 31.21 4.00
N LYS A 188 -7.85 32.18 4.34
CA LYS A 188 -7.89 32.79 5.67
C LYS A 188 -8.29 31.79 6.77
N ARG A 189 -9.15 30.81 6.45
CA ARG A 189 -9.54 29.75 7.38
C ARG A 189 -8.45 28.69 7.56
N MET A 190 -7.70 28.40 6.50
CA MET A 190 -6.64 27.37 6.53
C MET A 190 -5.28 27.90 6.98
N SER A 191 -5.03 29.22 6.97
CA SER A 191 -3.77 29.81 7.45
C SER A 191 -3.50 29.55 8.94
N GLY A 192 -4.53 29.22 9.73
CA GLY A 192 -4.40 28.74 11.10
C GLY A 192 -4.00 27.27 11.24
N MET A 193 -4.05 26.49 10.15
CA MET A 193 -3.64 25.09 10.13
C MET A 193 -2.11 25.05 9.98
N LYS A 194 -1.38 24.62 11.01
CA LYS A 194 0.10 24.53 10.96
C LYS A 194 0.52 23.67 9.77
N ALA A 195 1.05 24.30 8.72
CA ALA A 195 1.67 23.58 7.61
C ALA A 195 2.80 22.72 8.17
N SER A 196 2.72 21.41 7.97
CA SER A 196 3.80 20.50 8.33
C SER A 196 5.02 20.94 7.53
N ARG A 197 6.04 21.52 8.19
CA ARG A 197 7.27 22.01 7.56
C ARG A 197 8.00 20.81 6.97
N THR A 198 7.70 20.47 5.72
CA THR A 198 8.46 19.48 4.98
C THR A 198 9.85 20.06 4.75
N THR A 199 10.88 19.47 5.36
CA THR A 199 12.30 19.83 5.20
C THR A 199 12.90 19.29 3.89
N VAL A 200 12.09 18.66 3.04
CA VAL A 200 12.52 18.11 1.76
C VAL A 200 12.51 19.26 0.73
N PRO A 201 13.64 19.55 0.07
CA PRO A 201 13.67 20.56 -1.00
C PRO A 201 12.67 20.17 -2.09
N PRO A 202 11.95 21.13 -2.69
CA PRO A 202 10.93 20.85 -3.68
C PRO A 202 11.59 20.17 -4.88
N ARG A 203 11.33 18.87 -5.05
CA ARG A 203 11.71 18.15 -6.27
C ARG A 203 10.77 18.59 -7.38
N PRO A 204 11.26 18.95 -8.58
CA PRO A 204 10.38 19.25 -9.70
C PRO A 204 9.46 18.04 -9.94
N PRO A 205 8.14 18.25 -10.11
CA PRO A 205 7.22 17.16 -10.36
C PRO A 205 7.56 16.50 -11.69
N LYS A 206 7.58 15.17 -11.72
CA LYS A 206 7.71 14.43 -12.98
C LYS A 206 6.46 14.72 -13.84
N PRO A 207 6.61 15.06 -15.13
CA PRO A 207 5.45 15.22 -16.02
C PRO A 207 4.59 13.95 -16.01
N LEU A 208 3.29 14.11 -15.78
CA LEU A 208 2.34 13.01 -15.95
C LEU A 208 2.14 12.80 -17.45
N VAL A 209 2.41 11.59 -17.93
CA VAL A 209 2.15 11.19 -19.32
C VAL A 209 0.93 10.27 -19.27
N PRO A 210 -0.24 10.71 -19.77
CA PRO A 210 -1.41 9.85 -19.89
C PRO A 210 -1.10 8.62 -20.75
N ARG A 211 -1.79 7.51 -20.50
CA ARG A 211 -1.65 6.28 -21.28
C ARG A 211 -3.02 5.80 -21.71
N ASP A 212 -3.11 5.37 -22.95
CA ASP A 212 -4.31 4.73 -23.48
C ASP A 212 -4.50 3.33 -22.89
N TYR A 213 -5.76 2.89 -22.88
CA TYR A 213 -6.11 1.54 -22.51
C TYR A 213 -5.76 0.57 -23.65
N SER A 214 -4.71 -0.23 -23.46
CA SER A 214 -4.16 -1.15 -24.47
C SER A 214 -4.71 -2.58 -24.40
N ALA A 215 -5.52 -2.90 -23.40
CA ALA A 215 -6.05 -4.25 -23.18
C ALA A 215 -7.44 -4.46 -23.81
N SER A 216 -7.88 -3.59 -24.72
CA SER A 216 -9.20 -3.68 -25.38
C SER A 216 -9.37 -4.92 -26.24
N ASP A 217 -8.27 -5.46 -26.77
CA ASP A 217 -8.30 -6.56 -27.74
C ASP A 217 -8.21 -7.94 -27.04
N LEU A 218 -7.99 -7.95 -25.72
CA LEU A 218 -7.97 -9.17 -24.93
C LEU A 218 -9.40 -9.62 -24.59
N PRO A 219 -9.66 -10.92 -24.39
CA PRO A 219 -10.97 -11.39 -23.95
C PRO A 219 -11.37 -10.81 -22.58
N ASP A 220 -12.67 -10.54 -22.39
CA ASP A 220 -13.20 -10.04 -21.11
C ASP A 220 -13.03 -11.12 -20.02
N PRO A 221 -12.25 -10.86 -18.96
CA PRO A 221 -11.99 -11.81 -17.88
C PRO A 221 -13.19 -12.07 -16.95
N PHE A 222 -14.31 -11.38 -17.14
CA PHE A 222 -15.56 -11.56 -16.37
C PHE A 222 -16.77 -11.87 -17.26
N GLY A 223 -16.57 -11.98 -18.58
CA GLY A 223 -17.62 -12.40 -19.50
C GLY A 223 -18.01 -13.88 -19.32
N ALA A 224 -19.09 -14.32 -19.99
CA ALA A 224 -19.63 -15.67 -19.88
C ALA A 224 -18.63 -16.81 -20.20
N ALA A 225 -17.52 -16.51 -20.88
CA ALA A 225 -16.43 -17.45 -21.16
C ALA A 225 -15.38 -17.55 -20.04
N ALA A 226 -15.35 -16.60 -19.10
CA ALA A 226 -14.41 -16.59 -17.98
C ALA A 226 -14.78 -17.58 -16.87
N SER A 227 -16.03 -18.06 -16.85
CA SER A 227 -16.34 -19.38 -16.31
C SER A 227 -15.77 -20.48 -17.22
N VAL A 228 -14.45 -20.48 -17.39
CA VAL A 228 -13.70 -21.70 -17.65
C VAL A 228 -13.84 -22.53 -16.38
N ARG A 229 -15.01 -23.15 -16.23
CA ARG A 229 -15.11 -24.45 -15.58
C ARG A 229 -14.00 -25.24 -16.28
N PRO A 230 -12.93 -25.66 -15.59
CA PRO A 230 -11.88 -26.40 -16.26
C PRO A 230 -12.61 -27.48 -17.02
N ALA A 231 -12.49 -27.46 -18.36
CA ALA A 231 -13.14 -28.45 -19.20
C ALA A 231 -12.75 -29.76 -18.53
N ALA A 232 -13.72 -30.44 -17.90
CA ALA A 232 -13.45 -31.67 -17.22
C ALA A 232 -12.78 -32.51 -18.28
N ALA A 233 -11.47 -32.73 -18.13
CA ALA A 233 -10.67 -33.36 -19.17
C ALA A 233 -11.45 -34.61 -19.53
N GLY A 234 -12.04 -34.62 -20.74
CA GLY A 234 -12.95 -35.67 -21.14
C GLY A 234 -12.21 -36.96 -20.92
N VAL A 235 -12.67 -37.76 -19.96
CA VAL A 235 -11.96 -38.98 -19.59
C VAL A 235 -11.98 -39.83 -20.85
N ALA A 236 -10.80 -40.23 -21.31
CA ALA A 236 -10.69 -41.06 -22.51
C ALA A 236 -11.58 -42.30 -22.35
N ALA A 237 -12.34 -42.64 -23.40
CA ALA A 237 -13.25 -43.77 -23.39
C ALA A 237 -12.51 -45.05 -22.92
N PRO A 238 -13.11 -45.87 -22.03
CA PRO A 238 -12.52 -47.13 -21.61
C PRO A 238 -12.19 -48.03 -22.83
N ASP A 239 -11.00 -48.65 -22.82
CA ASP A 239 -10.54 -49.49 -23.94
C ASP A 239 -11.47 -50.72 -24.14
N PRO A 240 -12.19 -50.82 -25.27
CA PRO A 240 -13.14 -51.90 -25.51
C PRO A 240 -12.47 -53.24 -25.86
N ARG A 241 -11.15 -53.24 -26.14
CA ARG A 241 -10.40 -54.45 -26.56
C ARG A 241 -9.76 -55.20 -25.39
N ARG A 242 -9.85 -54.66 -24.18
CA ARG A 242 -9.31 -55.30 -22.97
C ARG A 242 -10.13 -56.54 -22.59
N VAL A 243 -9.43 -57.58 -22.15
CA VAL A 243 -10.06 -58.77 -21.53
C VAL A 243 -10.69 -58.35 -20.21
N ARG A 244 -12.00 -58.55 -20.07
CA ARG A 244 -12.76 -58.18 -18.88
C ARG A 244 -12.45 -59.11 -17.72
N GLU A 245 -12.34 -58.56 -16.51
CA GLU A 245 -12.21 -59.30 -15.27
C GLU A 245 -13.59 -59.82 -14.80
N PRO A 246 -13.64 -60.91 -14.00
CA PRO A 246 -14.90 -61.51 -13.55
C PRO A 246 -15.84 -60.53 -12.84
N LEU A 247 -15.28 -59.56 -12.11
CA LEU A 247 -16.01 -58.55 -11.35
C LEU A 247 -16.54 -57.38 -12.18
N GLU A 248 -16.18 -57.27 -13.45
CA GLU A 248 -16.75 -56.25 -14.36
C GLU A 248 -18.15 -56.63 -14.87
N SER A 249 -18.56 -57.89 -14.69
CA SER A 249 -19.91 -58.36 -15.05
C SER A 249 -20.98 -57.97 -14.01
N VAL A 250 -20.56 -57.67 -12.78
CA VAL A 250 -21.46 -57.44 -11.64
C VAL A 250 -21.59 -55.93 -11.37
N ALA A 251 -22.79 -55.46 -11.06
CA ALA A 251 -23.01 -54.08 -10.67
C ALA A 251 -22.40 -53.78 -9.29
N LEU A 252 -21.85 -52.58 -9.10
CA LEU A 252 -21.20 -52.18 -7.84
C LEU A 252 -22.16 -52.19 -6.64
N SER A 253 -23.45 -51.97 -6.87
CA SER A 253 -24.50 -52.06 -5.87
C SER A 253 -24.74 -53.49 -5.35
N ALA A 254 -24.36 -54.51 -6.13
CA ALA A 254 -24.47 -55.92 -5.77
C ALA A 254 -23.17 -56.50 -5.20
N MET A 255 -22.18 -55.65 -4.94
CA MET A 255 -20.90 -56.03 -4.33
C MET A 255 -20.82 -55.53 -2.90
N ALA A 256 -20.30 -56.38 -2.02
CA ALA A 256 -20.00 -56.02 -0.65
C ALA A 256 -18.54 -56.31 -0.33
N MET A 257 -17.84 -55.38 0.32
CA MET A 257 -16.54 -55.67 0.91
C MET A 257 -16.74 -56.48 2.17
N VAL A 258 -16.17 -57.68 2.23
CA VAL A 258 -16.30 -58.60 3.37
C VAL A 258 -15.01 -58.71 4.19
N GLY A 259 -13.90 -58.16 3.69
CA GLY A 259 -12.65 -58.10 4.44
C GLY A 259 -11.49 -57.61 3.61
N SER A 260 -10.30 -57.61 4.22
CA SER A 260 -9.03 -57.46 3.52
C SER A 260 -8.08 -58.58 3.94
N LEU A 261 -7.24 -59.01 3.01
CA LEU A 261 -6.28 -60.10 3.18
C LEU A 261 -4.88 -59.55 2.91
N ARG A 262 -4.01 -59.60 3.92
CA ARG A 262 -2.62 -59.18 3.78
C ARG A 262 -1.72 -60.40 3.56
N GLN A 263 -1.24 -60.58 2.33
CA GLN A 263 -0.31 -61.67 1.96
C GLN A 263 0.92 -61.08 1.27
N HIS A 264 2.12 -61.53 1.66
CA HIS A 264 3.40 -61.12 1.06
C HIS A 264 3.61 -59.59 0.96
N GLY A 265 3.13 -58.83 1.95
CA GLY A 265 3.26 -57.37 1.98
C GLY A 265 2.30 -56.61 1.07
N ARG A 266 1.37 -57.28 0.36
CA ARG A 266 0.28 -56.66 -0.40
C ARG A 266 -1.05 -56.81 0.33
N LEU A 267 -1.83 -55.74 0.32
CA LEU A 267 -3.17 -55.69 0.89
C LEU A 267 -4.19 -55.88 -0.24
N ASP A 268 -4.82 -57.04 -0.27
CA ASP A 268 -5.89 -57.35 -1.21
C ASP A 268 -7.23 -57.21 -0.49
N ALA A 269 -8.26 -56.75 -1.20
CA ALA A 269 -9.61 -56.70 -0.68
C ALA A 269 -10.38 -57.98 -1.03
N LEU A 270 -11.25 -58.42 -0.14
CA LEU A 270 -12.20 -59.50 -0.38
C LEU A 270 -13.58 -58.89 -0.65
N LEU A 271 -14.06 -59.07 -1.87
CA LEU A 271 -15.39 -58.65 -2.31
C LEU A 271 -16.29 -59.89 -2.46
N GLN A 272 -17.49 -59.82 -1.91
CA GLN A 272 -18.55 -60.78 -2.19
C GLN A 272 -19.44 -60.23 -3.29
N ALA A 273 -19.63 -61.03 -4.35
CA ALA A 273 -20.49 -60.72 -5.48
C ALA A 273 -21.23 -61.99 -5.91
N ASN A 274 -22.56 -61.94 -6.04
CA ASN A 274 -23.41 -63.09 -6.40
C ASN A 274 -23.14 -64.35 -5.53
N GLY A 275 -22.93 -64.15 -4.23
CA GLY A 275 -22.67 -65.24 -3.28
C GLY A 275 -21.27 -65.88 -3.37
N ARG A 276 -20.37 -65.38 -4.24
CA ARG A 276 -18.98 -65.84 -4.35
C ARG A 276 -18.00 -64.77 -3.87
N LEU A 277 -16.90 -65.22 -3.28
CA LEU A 277 -15.80 -64.37 -2.82
C LEU A 277 -14.78 -64.18 -3.94
N TYR A 278 -14.38 -62.93 -4.17
CA TYR A 278 -13.36 -62.54 -5.12
C TYR A 278 -12.29 -61.71 -4.42
N ARG A 279 -11.05 -61.94 -4.79
CA ARG A 279 -9.89 -61.20 -4.29
C ARG A 279 -9.53 -60.10 -5.29
N VAL A 280 -9.41 -58.86 -4.82
CA VAL A 280 -9.15 -57.69 -5.65
C VAL A 280 -7.95 -56.91 -5.16
N ALA A 281 -7.06 -56.54 -6.06
CA ALA A 281 -5.89 -55.70 -5.79
C ALA A 281 -6.08 -54.26 -6.30
N ALA A 282 -5.28 -53.32 -5.81
CA ALA A 282 -5.28 -51.96 -6.34
C ALA A 282 -4.90 -51.96 -7.83
N GLY A 283 -5.65 -51.23 -8.65
CA GLY A 283 -5.52 -51.20 -10.11
C GLY A 283 -6.36 -52.23 -10.87
N GLN A 284 -7.04 -53.16 -10.18
CA GLN A 284 -8.01 -54.07 -10.82
C GLN A 284 -9.36 -53.40 -11.03
N TYR A 285 -10.16 -54.01 -11.90
CA TYR A 285 -11.41 -53.43 -12.35
C TYR A 285 -12.62 -54.12 -11.72
N LEU A 286 -13.65 -53.32 -11.48
CA LEU A 286 -14.90 -53.70 -10.83
C LEU A 286 -16.04 -52.90 -11.45
N GLY A 287 -17.23 -53.49 -11.42
CA GLY A 287 -18.43 -52.79 -11.88
C GLY A 287 -18.58 -52.79 -13.39
N GLN A 288 -19.81 -52.51 -13.83
CA GLN A 288 -20.16 -52.42 -15.24
C GLN A 288 -19.67 -51.10 -15.88
N ASP A 289 -19.45 -50.07 -15.07
CA ASP A 289 -19.00 -48.73 -15.47
C ASP A 289 -17.47 -48.56 -15.42
N HIS A 290 -16.72 -49.65 -15.68
CA HIS A 290 -15.25 -49.64 -15.75
C HIS A 290 -14.56 -49.04 -14.50
N GLY A 291 -15.04 -49.38 -13.31
CA GLY A 291 -14.48 -48.91 -12.05
C GLY A 291 -13.10 -49.49 -11.80
N VAL A 292 -12.09 -48.65 -11.57
CA VAL A 292 -10.75 -49.08 -11.16
C VAL A 292 -10.54 -48.86 -9.67
N VAL A 293 -9.97 -49.84 -8.97
CA VAL A 293 -9.61 -49.70 -7.56
C VAL A 293 -8.42 -48.76 -7.43
N THR A 294 -8.61 -47.63 -6.76
CA THR A 294 -7.55 -46.63 -6.54
C THR A 294 -6.77 -46.89 -5.26
N ALA A 295 -7.45 -47.30 -4.20
CA ALA A 295 -6.82 -47.64 -2.93
C ALA A 295 -7.66 -48.64 -2.14
N ILE A 296 -6.97 -49.52 -1.42
CA ILE A 296 -7.55 -50.52 -0.51
C ILE A 296 -7.13 -50.17 0.91
N SER A 297 -8.10 -50.10 1.81
CA SER A 297 -7.88 -49.99 3.25
C SER A 297 -8.55 -51.17 3.97
N GLU A 298 -8.32 -51.30 5.28
CA GLU A 298 -8.98 -52.33 6.09
C GLU A 298 -10.50 -52.12 6.20
N GLN A 299 -10.97 -50.88 6.04
CA GLN A 299 -12.36 -50.46 6.29
C GLN A 299 -13.15 -50.20 5.01
N ALA A 300 -12.49 -49.84 3.91
CA ALA A 300 -13.14 -49.53 2.66
C ALA A 300 -12.20 -49.68 1.46
N ILE A 301 -12.79 -49.93 0.30
CA ILE A 301 -12.14 -49.83 -1.01
C ILE A 301 -12.59 -48.53 -1.65
N THR A 302 -11.66 -47.73 -2.16
CA THR A 302 -11.96 -46.57 -3.00
C THR A 302 -11.78 -46.93 -4.46
N TYR A 303 -12.70 -46.48 -5.30
CA TYR A 303 -12.69 -46.75 -6.71
C TYR A 303 -13.08 -45.52 -7.52
N ARG A 304 -12.76 -45.58 -8.81
CA ARG A 304 -13.05 -44.54 -9.80
C ARG A 304 -13.68 -45.19 -11.02
N GLU A 305 -14.93 -44.89 -11.29
CA GLU A 305 -15.72 -45.37 -12.43
C GLU A 305 -15.82 -44.32 -13.53
N VAL A 306 -16.04 -44.77 -14.76
CA VAL A 306 -16.23 -43.90 -15.92
C VAL A 306 -17.60 -44.24 -16.53
N ALA A 307 -18.58 -43.39 -16.28
CA ALA A 307 -19.94 -43.56 -16.78
C ALA A 307 -20.22 -42.60 -17.94
N GLN A 308 -20.95 -43.08 -18.94
CA GLN A 308 -21.40 -42.24 -20.05
C GLN A 308 -22.68 -41.49 -19.63
N ASP A 309 -22.67 -40.17 -19.80
CA ASP A 309 -23.84 -39.33 -19.55
C ASP A 309 -24.87 -39.43 -20.69
N ALA A 310 -26.10 -38.96 -20.48
CA ALA A 310 -27.18 -39.01 -21.47
C ALA A 310 -26.84 -38.31 -22.80
N GLY A 311 -25.88 -37.37 -22.78
CA GLY A 311 -25.34 -36.68 -23.96
C GLY A 311 -24.15 -37.39 -24.63
N GLY A 312 -23.81 -38.62 -24.24
CA GLY A 312 -22.73 -39.41 -24.83
C GLY A 312 -21.31 -39.09 -24.32
N ALA A 313 -21.16 -38.13 -23.41
CA ALA A 313 -19.87 -37.74 -22.82
C ALA A 313 -19.48 -38.64 -21.64
N TRP A 314 -18.23 -39.09 -21.58
CA TRP A 314 -17.68 -39.87 -20.47
C TRP A 314 -17.39 -38.97 -19.26
N ARG A 315 -17.85 -39.38 -18.07
CA ARG A 315 -17.57 -38.71 -16.81
C ARG A 315 -16.99 -39.67 -15.79
N GLU A 316 -15.97 -39.22 -15.08
CA GLU A 316 -15.46 -39.92 -13.90
C GLU A 316 -16.37 -39.70 -12.69
N ARG A 317 -16.68 -40.77 -11.97
CA ARG A 317 -17.25 -40.72 -10.62
C ARG A 317 -16.32 -41.48 -9.68
N ARG A 318 -16.12 -40.96 -8.47
CA ARG A 318 -15.37 -41.66 -7.42
C ARG A 318 -16.37 -42.18 -6.39
N GLY A 319 -16.14 -43.40 -5.92
CA GLY A 319 -16.97 -44.04 -4.92
C GLY A 319 -16.14 -44.85 -3.93
N SER A 320 -16.80 -45.33 -2.88
CA SER A 320 -16.20 -46.22 -1.90
C SER A 320 -17.14 -47.34 -1.52
N LEU A 321 -16.62 -48.57 -1.42
CA LEU A 321 -17.32 -49.72 -0.84
C LEU A 321 -16.78 -49.94 0.58
N ALA A 322 -17.63 -49.73 1.58
CA ALA A 322 -17.27 -49.95 2.98
C ALA A 322 -17.39 -51.44 3.36
N LEU A 323 -16.62 -51.85 4.37
CA LEU A 323 -16.66 -53.18 4.96
C LEU A 323 -18.06 -53.46 5.54
N GLN A 324 -18.73 -54.47 5.00
CA GLN A 324 -19.93 -55.03 5.62
C GLN A 324 -19.51 -56.01 6.71
N VAL A 325 -19.76 -55.63 7.96
CA VAL A 325 -19.61 -56.54 9.10
C VAL A 325 -20.67 -57.63 8.99
N ALA A 326 -20.25 -58.87 8.74
CA ALA A 326 -21.15 -60.02 8.73
C ALA A 326 -21.70 -60.26 10.15
N GLY A 327 -22.85 -59.65 10.46
CA GLY A 327 -23.49 -59.79 11.78
C GLY A 327 -24.56 -58.76 12.09
N ALA A 328 -25.51 -58.49 11.18
CA ALA A 328 -26.71 -57.70 11.51
C ALA A 328 -27.86 -57.95 10.49
N ALA A 329 -28.21 -59.20 10.22
CA ALA A 329 -29.44 -59.55 9.51
C ALA A 329 -29.87 -60.97 9.88
N GLY A 330 -30.63 -61.09 10.97
CA GLY A 330 -31.19 -62.38 11.39
C GLY A 330 -31.57 -62.45 12.86
N LYS A 331 -32.55 -61.64 13.30
CA LYS A 331 -33.46 -61.95 14.41
C LYS A 331 -34.53 -60.86 14.56
N GLU A 332 -35.58 -60.97 13.76
CA GLU A 332 -36.91 -60.44 14.11
C GLU A 332 -37.96 -61.13 13.23
N ALA A 333 -38.27 -62.38 13.58
CA ALA A 333 -39.53 -63.04 13.25
C ALA A 333 -39.68 -64.26 14.16
N ASP A 334 -40.84 -64.33 14.82
CA ASP A 334 -41.43 -65.48 15.50
C ASP A 334 -40.96 -65.79 16.94
N LYS A 335 -41.57 -65.15 17.94
CA LYS A 335 -42.70 -65.71 18.70
C LYS A 335 -43.22 -64.73 19.77
#